data_AF-A0A0M1J8P5-F1
#
_entry.id   AF-A0A0M1J8P5-F1
#
_cell.length_a   1.000
_cell.length_b   1.000
_cell.length_c   1.000
_cell.angle_alpha   90.00
_cell.angle_beta   90.00
_cell.angle_gamma   90.00
#
_symmetry.space_group_name_H-M   'P 1'
#
loop_
_entity.id
_entity.type
_entity.pdbx_description
1 polymer ?
#
loop_
_entity_poly.entity_id
_entity_poly.type
_entity_poly.pdbx_seq_one_letter_code
_entity_poly.pdbx_strand_id
1 'polypeptide(L)' 'QSDYLTGIANRRYFMNRGAEELKRSLRKQNPLSFLMLDIDHFKKINDTHGHHIGDLVLQRVAAIFR' A
#
# COMPACT_ATOMS: atom_id res chain seq x y z
N GLN A 1 0.76 7.35 -10.71
CA GLN A 1 2.17 6.98 -10.51
C GLN A 1 2.19 5.77 -9.60
N SER A 2 3.05 4.80 -9.90
CA SER A 2 3.09 3.53 -9.18
C SER A 2 4.46 3.32 -8.53
N ASP A 3 4.50 2.50 -7.49
CA ASP A 3 5.73 1.96 -6.93
C ASP A 3 6.37 0.99 -7.93
N TYR A 4 7.70 1.03 -8.07
CA TYR A 4 8.40 0.26 -9.11
C TYR A 4 8.51 -1.23 -8.77
N LEU A 5 8.59 -1.56 -7.48
CA LEU A 5 8.79 -2.93 -7.02
C LEU A 5 7.48 -3.72 -7.06
N THR A 6 6.41 -3.12 -6.56
CA THR A 6 5.12 -3.77 -6.33
C THR A 6 4.05 -3.40 -7.37
N GLY A 7 4.24 -2.29 -8.09
CA GLY A 7 3.31 -1.79 -9.09
C GLY A 7 2.00 -1.22 -8.56
N ILE A 8 1.80 -1.12 -7.24
CA ILE A 8 0.63 -0.45 -6.64
C ILE A 8 0.81 1.07 -6.62
N ALA A 9 -0.27 1.79 -6.32
CA ALA A 9 -0.22 3.25 -6.16
C ALA A 9 0.85 3.66 -5.14
N ASN A 10 1.78 4.53 -5.56
CA ASN A 10 2.75 5.07 -4.62
C ASN A 10 2.12 6.10 -3.66
N ARG A 11 2.84 6.45 -2.59
CA ARG A 11 2.37 7.39 -1.57
C ARG A 11 1.86 8.71 -2.15
N ARG A 12 2.57 9.28 -3.14
CA ARG A 12 2.18 10.56 -3.75
C ARG A 12 0.83 10.45 -4.45
N TYR A 13 0.63 9.40 -5.24
CA TYR A 13 -0.64 9.16 -5.91
C TYR A 13 -1.77 8.91 -4.89
N PHE A 14 -1.51 8.06 -3.89
CA PHE A 14 -2.46 7.78 -2.82
C PHE A 14 -2.92 9.05 -2.08
N MET A 15 -1.99 9.91 -1.66
CA MET A 15 -2.35 11.14 -0.94
C MET A 15 -3.17 12.11 -1.79
N ASN A 16 -2.83 12.25 -3.08
CA ASN A 16 -3.59 13.12 -3.99
C ASN A 16 -5.01 12.58 -4.20
N ARG A 17 -5.15 11.29 -4.51
CA ARG A 17 -6.46 10.65 -4.70
C ARG A 17 -7.28 10.63 -3.42
N GLY A 18 -6.66 10.32 -2.28
CA GLY A 18 -7.31 10.28 -0.97
C GLY A 18 -7.90 11.64 -0.58
N ALA A 19 -7.19 12.73 -0.85
CA ALA A 19 -7.72 14.08 -0.61
C ALA A 19 -8.95 14.40 -1.49
N GLU A 20 -8.96 13.94 -2.74
CA GLU A 20 -10.12 14.07 -3.63
C GLU A 20 -11.31 13.23 -3.16
N GLU A 21 -11.09 11.96 -2.79
CA GLU A 21 -12.15 11.07 -2.31
C GLU A 21 -12.73 11.53 -0.97
N LEU A 22 -11.90 12.07 -0.06
CA LEU A 22 -12.38 12.65 1.20
C LEU A 22 -13.31 13.84 0.94
N LYS A 23 -12.91 14.78 0.06
CA LYS A 23 -13.77 15.91 -0.34
C LYS A 23 -15.09 15.43 -0.96
N ARG A 24 -15.03 14.38 -1.79
CA ARG A 24 -16.21 13.80 -2.42
C ARG A 24 -17.14 13.13 -1.40
N SER A 25 -16.58 12.38 -0.44
CA SER A 25 -17.31 11.72 0.64
C SER A 25 -18.07 12.74 1.48
N LEU A 26 -17.39 13.82 1.92
CA LEU A 26 -18.00 14.91 2.69
C LEU A 26 -19.16 15.58 1.92
N ARG A 27 -18.98 15.85 0.62
CA ARG A 27 -20.03 16.48 -0.20
C ARG A 27 -21.24 15.58 -0.42
N LYS A 28 -21.02 14.27 -0.57
CA LYS A 28 -22.09 13.29 -0.84
C LYS A 28 -22.69 12.68 0.43
N GLN A 29 -22.14 12.99 1.61
CA GLN A 29 -22.47 12.33 2.88
C GLN A 29 -22.35 10.81 2.81
N ASN A 30 -21.42 10.30 2.00
CA ASN A 30 -21.14 8.87 1.91
C ASN A 30 -20.02 8.50 2.88
N PRO A 31 -20.16 7.42 3.67
CA PRO A 31 -19.08 6.93 4.52
C PRO A 31 -17.82 6.61 3.71
N LEU A 32 -16.66 6.93 4.27
CA LEU A 32 -15.34 6.60 3.73
C LEU A 32 -14.53 5.89 4.83
N SER A 33 -13.83 4.82 4.44
CA SER A 33 -12.95 4.07 5.33
C SER A 33 -11.54 4.05 4.77
N PHE A 34 -10.56 3.92 5.67
CA PHE A 34 -9.15 3.78 5.34
C PHE A 34 -8.56 2.62 6.16
N LEU A 35 -7.63 1.89 5.55
CA LEU A 35 -6.93 0.79 6.17
C LEU A 35 -5.42 1.02 6.03
N MET A 36 -4.71 0.91 7.14
CA MET A 36 -3.25 0.89 7.18
C MET A 36 -2.79 -0.51 7.54
N LEU A 37 -1.85 -1.04 6.76
CA LEU A 37 -1.34 -2.40 6.88
C LEU A 37 0.17 -2.34 7.09
N ASP A 38 0.68 -3.21 7.96
CA ASP A 38 2.09 -3.45 8.17
C ASP A 38 2.37 -4.95 8.09
N ILE A 39 3.53 -5.34 7.54
CA ILE A 39 3.91 -6.76 7.47
C ILE A 39 4.69 -7.10 8.73
N ASP A 40 4.05 -7.87 9.61
CA ASP A 40 4.64 -8.28 10.88
C ASP A 40 6.00 -8.99 10.66
N HIS A 41 6.98 -8.59 11.46
CA HIS A 41 8.33 -9.17 11.46
C HIS A 41 9.05 -9.14 10.10
N PHE A 42 8.71 -8.24 9.18
CA PHE A 42 9.34 -8.17 7.85
C PHE A 42 10.87 -8.07 7.90
N LYS A 43 11.44 -7.35 8.89
CA LYS A 43 12.89 -7.30 9.10
C LYS A 43 13.50 -8.69 9.34
N LYS A 44 12.84 -9.57 10.10
CA LYS A 44 13.32 -10.94 10.35
C LYS A 44 13.39 -11.76 9.05
N ILE A 45 12.44 -11.55 8.12
CA ILE A 45 12.46 -12.18 6.80
C ILE A 45 13.71 -11.72 6.03
N ASN A 46 13.96 -10.41 5.98
CA ASN A 46 15.15 -9.87 5.33
C ASN A 46 16.45 -10.39 5.96
N ASP A 47 16.52 -10.43 7.28
CA ASP A 47 17.72 -10.85 8.00
C ASP A 47 17.97 -12.37 7.85
N THR A 48 16.91 -13.18 7.72
CA THR A 48 17.02 -14.65 7.61
C THR A 48 17.22 -15.12 6.16
N HIS A 49 16.58 -14.45 5.19
CA HIS A 49 16.48 -14.93 3.81
C HIS A 49 17.08 -13.96 2.78
N GLY A 50 17.50 -12.76 3.20
CA GLY A 50 18.04 -11.71 2.33
C GLY A 50 16.97 -10.84 1.70
N HIS A 51 17.37 -9.63 1.29
CA HIS A 51 16.47 -8.60 0.75
C HIS A 51 15.71 -9.04 -0.51
N HIS A 52 16.32 -9.84 -1.38
CA HIS A 52 15.65 -10.36 -2.58
C HIS A 52 14.40 -11.21 -2.26
N ILE A 53 14.40 -11.97 -1.15
CA ILE A 53 13.21 -12.68 -0.68
C ILE A 53 12.20 -11.70 -0.07
N GLY A 54 12.67 -10.68 0.65
CA GLY A 54 11.81 -9.59 1.11
C GLY A 54 11.06 -8.90 -0.02
N ASP A 55 11.74 -8.62 -1.13
CA ASP A 55 11.15 -8.02 -2.33
C ASP A 55 10.05 -8.91 -2.93
N LEU A 56 10.28 -10.23 -3.02
CA LEU A 56 9.27 -11.19 -3.46
C LEU A 56 8.05 -11.23 -2.53
N VAL A 57 8.27 -11.13 -1.22
CA VAL A 57 7.19 -11.04 -0.22
C VAL A 57 6.38 -9.76 -0.44
N LEU A 58 7.02 -8.59 -0.60
CA LEU A 58 6.34 -7.32 -0.88
C LEU A 58 5.50 -7.41 -2.16
N GLN A 59 6.06 -7.97 -3.22
CA GLN A 59 5.34 -8.18 -4.49
C GLN A 59 4.13 -9.10 -4.32
N ARG A 60 4.27 -10.19 -3.54
CA ARG A 60 3.17 -11.13 -3.32
C ARG A 60 2.06 -10.52 -2.48
N VAL A 61 2.40 -9.80 -1.40
CA VAL A 61 1.43 -9.10 -0.57
C VAL A 61 0.68 -8.05 -1.41
N ALA A 62 1.40 -7.24 -2.18
CA ALA A 62 0.80 -6.25 -3.06
C ALA A 62 -0.16 -6.87 -4.10
N ALA A 63 0.16 -8.06 -4.62
CA ALA A 63 -0.70 -8.78 -5.56
C ALA A 63 -2.02 -9.29 -4.94
N ILE A 64 -2.08 -9.47 -3.61
CA ILE A 64 -3.32 -9.85 -2.90
C ILE A 64 -4.28 -8.65 -2.77
N PHE A 65 -3.73 -7.43 -2.72
CA PHE A 65 -4.51 -6.19 -2.53
C PHE A 65 -4.77 -5.41 -3.84
N ARG A 66 -4.41 -5.98 -4.99
CA ARG A 66 -4.77 -5.46 -6.31
C ARG A 66 -6.18 -5.90 -6.70
#